data_AF-A0A833WUL6-F1
#
_entry.id   AF-A0A833WUL6-F1
#
_cell.length_a   1.000
_cell.length_b   1.000
_cell.length_c   1.000
_cell.angle_alpha   90.00
_cell.angle_beta   90.00
_cell.angle_gamma   90.00
#
_symmetry.space_group_name_H-M   'P 1'
#
loop_
_entity.id
_entity.type
_entity.pdbx_description
1 polymer ?
#
loop_
_entity_poly.entity_id
_entity_poly.type
_entity_poly.pdbx_seq_one_letter_code
_entity_poly.pdbx_strand_id
1 'polypeptide(L)'
;MKFLIPATLAVAAVASSINAQEYCGRDDLKVVGDYTVYNKLWGQDNDKTDKQCTEVTGSTSSSVSWRTSFNWTGDSWQVKSFPNAALKFSPKQVSAITSMPTTMKYEYTYDGNITANVAYDLFTSSSATGEIELELMVWLAALGGAWPLTDSGKPINTVTLGADLKQFFDELPANNTLPQTQFLQKLEAGTEPFQGKNAKFVVSTYSVQVK
;
A
#
# COMPACT_ATOMS: atom_id res chain seq x y z
N MET A 1 -0.59 -46.40 35.53
CA MET A 1 -0.93 -45.09 34.92
C MET A 1 -0.49 -45.10 33.47
N LYS A 2 -1.42 -45.02 32.52
CA LYS A 2 -1.14 -44.85 31.09
C LYS A 2 -1.07 -43.35 30.80
N PHE A 3 0.12 -42.84 30.45
CA PHE A 3 0.27 -41.46 30.01
C PHE A 3 -0.03 -41.39 28.50
N LEU A 4 -1.06 -40.63 28.14
CA LEU A 4 -1.36 -40.23 26.76
C LEU A 4 -0.63 -38.91 26.50
N ILE A 5 0.29 -38.91 25.53
CA ILE A 5 0.96 -37.69 25.06
C ILE A 5 0.13 -37.16 23.88
N PRO A 6 -0.38 -35.92 23.91
CA PRO A 6 -1.08 -35.34 22.78
C PRO A 6 -0.08 -35.04 21.66
N ALA A 7 -0.30 -35.64 20.49
CA ALA A 7 0.45 -35.30 19.28
C ALA A 7 -0.04 -33.93 18.77
N THR A 8 0.74 -32.88 19.00
CA THR A 8 0.55 -31.59 18.36
C THR A 8 0.92 -31.72 16.88
N LEU A 9 -0.08 -31.68 15.99
CA LEU A 9 0.17 -31.45 14.56
C LEU A 9 0.71 -30.03 14.38
N ALA A 10 2.02 -29.91 14.13
CA ALA A 10 2.58 -28.69 13.59
C ALA A 10 2.15 -28.56 12.12
N VAL A 11 1.25 -27.61 11.83
CA VAL A 11 0.94 -27.22 10.45
C VAL A 11 2.16 -26.47 9.94
N ALA A 12 3.03 -27.15 9.21
CA ALA A 12 4.10 -26.49 8.47
C ALA A 12 3.45 -25.62 7.39
N ALA A 13 3.58 -24.30 7.51
CA ALA A 13 3.21 -23.38 6.45
C ALA A 13 4.07 -23.70 5.23
N VAL A 14 3.44 -24.17 4.15
CA VAL A 14 4.12 -24.42 2.87
C VAL A 14 4.47 -23.05 2.28
N ALA A 15 5.70 -22.60 2.46
CA ALA A 15 6.22 -21.44 1.76
C ALA A 15 6.38 -21.82 0.28
N SER A 16 5.49 -21.32 -0.57
CA SER A 16 5.63 -21.41 -2.02
C SER A 16 6.86 -20.61 -2.45
N SER A 17 7.85 -21.28 -3.04
CA SER A 17 9.00 -20.63 -3.66
C SER A 17 8.52 -19.87 -4.89
N ILE A 18 8.22 -18.58 -4.71
CA ILE A 18 7.93 -17.68 -5.82
C ILE A 18 9.24 -17.54 -6.59
N ASN A 19 9.24 -17.77 -7.91
CA ASN A 19 10.38 -17.38 -8.73
C ASN A 19 10.53 -15.86 -8.60
N ALA A 20 11.54 -15.46 -7.81
CA ALA A 20 11.96 -14.10 -7.57
C ALA A 20 12.45 -13.52 -8.90
N GLN A 21 11.63 -12.67 -9.50
CA GLN A 21 11.93 -12.01 -10.76
C GLN A 21 11.47 -10.56 -10.65
N GLU A 22 12.41 -9.65 -10.86
CA GLU A 22 12.14 -8.24 -10.99
C GLU A 22 11.39 -7.96 -12.30
N TYR A 23 10.45 -7.03 -12.22
CA TYR A 23 9.73 -6.49 -13.36
C TYR A 23 9.79 -4.97 -13.31
N CYS A 24 10.05 -4.37 -14.47
CA CYS A 24 10.46 -2.96 -14.58
C CYS A 24 9.62 -2.16 -15.58
N GLY A 25 8.68 -2.80 -16.28
CA GLY A 25 7.76 -2.14 -17.18
C GLY A 25 6.78 -1.23 -16.43
N ARG A 26 6.20 -0.28 -17.17
CA ARG A 26 5.29 0.73 -16.63
C ARG A 26 4.12 0.11 -15.88
N ASP A 27 3.46 -0.84 -16.51
CA ASP A 27 2.22 -1.47 -16.05
C ASP A 27 2.44 -2.93 -15.61
N ASP A 28 3.70 -3.34 -15.44
CA ASP A 28 4.03 -4.69 -14.99
C ASP A 28 3.46 -4.94 -13.60
N LEU A 29 2.93 -6.16 -13.40
CA LEU A 29 2.32 -6.59 -12.16
C LEU A 29 2.54 -8.07 -11.90
N LYS A 30 2.33 -8.49 -10.66
CA LYS A 30 2.30 -9.90 -10.26
C LYS A 30 1.16 -10.16 -9.29
N VAL A 31 0.29 -11.11 -9.65
CA VAL A 31 -0.80 -11.59 -8.77
C VAL A 31 -0.26 -12.69 -7.87
N VAL A 32 -0.50 -12.56 -6.56
CA VAL A 32 -0.04 -13.51 -5.53
C VAL A 32 -1.08 -13.60 -4.40
N GLY A 33 -1.75 -14.75 -4.30
CA GLY A 33 -2.86 -14.92 -3.35
C GLY A 33 -3.94 -13.87 -3.57
N ASP A 34 -4.29 -13.14 -2.51
CA ASP A 34 -5.28 -12.05 -2.54
C ASP A 34 -4.67 -10.70 -2.91
N TYR A 35 -3.41 -10.64 -3.33
CA TYR A 35 -2.74 -9.39 -3.68
C TYR A 35 -2.37 -9.33 -5.15
N THR A 36 -2.45 -8.13 -5.73
CA THR A 36 -1.75 -7.79 -6.96
C THR A 36 -0.68 -6.75 -6.65
N VAL A 37 0.58 -7.06 -6.94
CA VAL A 37 1.71 -6.15 -6.71
C VAL A 37 2.08 -5.48 -8.02
N TYR A 38 1.94 -4.15 -8.10
CA TYR A 38 2.15 -3.35 -9.29
C TYR A 38 3.49 -2.61 -9.25
N ASN A 39 4.08 -2.35 -10.42
CA ASN A 39 5.17 -1.39 -10.55
C ASN A 39 4.64 0.06 -10.73
N LYS A 40 3.53 0.22 -11.49
CA LYS A 40 2.69 1.43 -11.65
C LYS A 40 3.51 2.71 -11.89
N LEU A 41 4.30 2.76 -12.97
CA LEU A 41 5.17 3.89 -13.34
C LEU A 41 4.42 4.99 -14.11
N TRP A 42 3.30 5.46 -13.56
CA TRP A 42 2.39 6.38 -14.26
C TRP A 42 3.02 7.74 -14.57
N GLY A 43 3.94 8.21 -13.72
CA GLY A 43 4.61 9.51 -13.84
C GLY A 43 6.01 9.44 -14.48
N GLN A 44 6.45 8.28 -14.99
CA GLN A 44 7.82 8.10 -15.51
C GLN A 44 8.15 8.99 -16.72
N ASP A 45 7.14 9.52 -17.43
CA ASP A 45 7.39 10.37 -18.61
C ASP A 45 8.08 11.70 -18.25
N ASN A 46 8.07 12.07 -16.97
CA ASN A 46 8.84 13.19 -16.44
C ASN A 46 10.35 12.88 -16.40
N ASP A 47 10.73 11.60 -16.20
CA ASP A 47 12.11 11.13 -16.02
C ASP A 47 12.40 9.90 -16.92
N LYS A 48 12.31 10.07 -18.24
CA LYS A 48 12.27 8.95 -19.21
C LYS A 48 13.48 8.00 -19.19
N THR A 49 14.62 8.45 -18.68
CA THR A 49 15.87 7.66 -18.66
C THR A 49 16.05 6.88 -17.36
N ASP A 50 15.28 7.24 -16.34
CA ASP A 50 15.36 6.70 -15.00
C ASP A 50 14.58 5.39 -14.91
N LYS A 51 14.84 4.62 -13.84
CA LYS A 51 14.41 3.22 -13.77
C LYS A 51 13.90 2.87 -12.39
N GLN A 52 12.86 2.05 -12.40
CA GLN A 52 12.32 1.40 -11.23
C GLN A 52 11.93 -0.04 -11.56
N CYS A 53 12.26 -0.96 -10.67
CA CYS A 53 11.89 -2.36 -10.76
C CYS A 53 11.27 -2.83 -9.44
N THR A 54 10.24 -3.67 -9.54
CA THR A 54 9.51 -4.23 -8.42
C THR A 54 9.60 -5.76 -8.44
N GLU A 55 9.57 -6.39 -7.28
CA GLU A 55 9.67 -7.82 -7.11
C GLU A 55 8.83 -8.31 -5.95
N VAL A 56 8.05 -9.36 -6.16
CA VAL A 56 7.42 -10.13 -5.08
C VAL A 56 8.44 -11.13 -4.55
N THR A 57 8.80 -10.98 -3.27
CA THR A 57 9.85 -11.77 -2.60
C THR A 57 9.29 -12.92 -1.75
N GLY A 58 8.01 -12.87 -1.39
CA GLY A 58 7.36 -13.89 -0.58
C GLY A 58 5.86 -13.69 -0.43
N SER A 59 5.16 -14.74 0.02
CA SER A 59 3.75 -14.68 0.36
C SER A 59 3.38 -15.78 1.33
N THR A 60 2.39 -15.51 2.16
CA THR A 60 1.68 -16.52 2.96
C THR A 60 0.21 -16.59 2.50
N SER A 61 -0.64 -17.32 3.22
CA SER A 61 -2.08 -17.32 2.96
C SER A 61 -2.77 -15.98 3.21
N SER A 62 -2.14 -15.06 3.96
CA SER A 62 -2.76 -13.79 4.37
C SER A 62 -1.88 -12.56 4.19
N SER A 63 -0.64 -12.73 3.73
CA SER A 63 0.32 -11.64 3.57
C SER A 63 1.15 -11.77 2.30
N VAL A 64 1.68 -10.64 1.85
CA VAL A 64 2.64 -10.54 0.76
C VAL A 64 3.90 -9.81 1.24
N SER A 65 5.04 -10.21 0.70
CA SER A 65 6.34 -9.56 0.88
C SER A 65 6.85 -9.17 -0.49
N TRP A 66 7.31 -7.94 -0.65
CA TRP A 66 7.74 -7.39 -1.92
C TRP A 66 8.75 -6.27 -1.71
N ARG A 67 9.41 -5.86 -2.78
CA ARG A 67 10.32 -4.73 -2.77
C ARG A 67 10.25 -3.96 -4.08
N THR A 68 10.62 -2.70 -4.04
CA THR A 68 10.89 -1.90 -5.23
C THR A 68 12.21 -1.16 -5.06
N SER A 69 12.98 -1.05 -6.14
CA SER A 69 14.21 -0.28 -6.18
C SER A 69 14.14 0.73 -7.32
N PHE A 70 14.59 1.95 -7.09
CA PHE A 70 14.52 3.01 -8.09
C PHE A 70 15.68 4.00 -8.02
N ASN A 71 15.90 4.65 -9.15
CA ASN A 71 16.59 5.93 -9.24
C ASN A 71 15.63 6.88 -9.95
N TRP A 72 15.30 8.01 -9.33
CA TRP A 72 14.53 9.11 -9.91
C TRP A 72 15.29 10.41 -9.64
N THR A 73 15.61 11.15 -10.68
CA THR A 73 16.53 12.31 -10.64
C THR A 73 15.84 13.63 -10.95
N GLY A 74 14.60 13.60 -11.46
CA GLY A 74 13.83 14.79 -11.79
C GLY A 74 13.42 15.60 -10.57
N ASP A 75 12.42 16.47 -10.78
CA ASP A 75 11.96 17.36 -9.72
C ASP A 75 11.34 16.61 -8.54
N SER A 76 11.38 17.26 -7.38
CA SER A 76 10.87 16.77 -6.11
C SER A 76 9.36 17.03 -5.89
N TRP A 77 8.64 17.48 -6.94
CA TRP A 77 7.24 17.92 -6.82
C TRP A 77 6.26 17.05 -7.60
N GLN A 78 6.75 16.25 -8.55
CA GLN A 78 5.96 15.28 -9.31
C GLN A 78 6.25 13.85 -8.84
N VAL A 79 5.20 13.12 -8.49
CA VAL A 79 5.27 11.67 -8.25
C VAL A 79 5.63 10.95 -9.55
N LYS A 80 6.53 9.96 -9.50
CA LYS A 80 6.96 9.20 -10.68
C LYS A 80 6.26 7.85 -10.82
N SER A 81 5.83 7.26 -9.71
CA SER A 81 5.20 5.94 -9.68
C SER A 81 4.40 5.73 -8.40
N PHE A 82 3.64 4.64 -8.33
CA PHE A 82 3.10 4.15 -7.06
C PHE A 82 3.15 2.62 -7.00
N PRO A 83 4.36 2.02 -6.90
CA PRO A 83 4.50 0.59 -6.70
C PRO A 83 3.80 0.21 -5.40
N ASN A 84 2.87 -0.72 -5.49
CA ASN A 84 1.98 -1.04 -4.38
C ASN A 84 1.51 -2.49 -4.43
N ALA A 85 1.02 -2.97 -3.31
CA ALA A 85 0.23 -4.20 -3.22
C ALA A 85 -1.25 -3.85 -3.00
N ALA A 86 -2.09 -4.19 -3.97
CA ALA A 86 -3.54 -4.00 -3.91
C ALA A 86 -4.23 -5.27 -3.41
N LEU A 87 -5.12 -5.14 -2.43
CA LEU A 87 -5.96 -6.25 -1.97
C LEU A 87 -7.09 -6.53 -2.98
N LYS A 88 -7.31 -7.80 -3.30
CA LYS A 88 -8.48 -8.29 -4.01
C LYS A 88 -9.62 -8.56 -3.02
N PHE A 89 -10.71 -7.82 -3.14
CA PHE A 89 -11.94 -8.03 -2.36
C PHE A 89 -13.16 -7.59 -3.17
N SER A 90 -14.35 -8.02 -2.77
CA SER A 90 -15.60 -7.49 -3.34
C SER A 90 -15.88 -6.12 -2.71
N PRO A 91 -16.16 -5.07 -3.52
CA PRO A 91 -16.49 -3.75 -2.97
C PRO A 91 -17.59 -3.80 -1.92
N LYS A 92 -17.43 -3.04 -0.85
CA LYS A 92 -18.36 -2.98 0.29
C LYS A 92 -18.68 -1.54 0.64
N GLN A 93 -19.92 -1.27 1.02
CA GLN A 93 -20.27 0.04 1.59
C GLN A 93 -19.47 0.28 2.86
N VAL A 94 -18.99 1.52 3.05
CA VAL A 94 -18.21 1.90 4.23
C VAL A 94 -19.00 1.63 5.52
N SER A 95 -20.32 1.85 5.50
CA SER A 95 -21.23 1.52 6.60
C SER A 95 -21.30 0.03 6.95
N ALA A 96 -21.03 -0.85 5.98
CA ALA A 96 -21.06 -2.30 6.17
C ALA A 96 -19.71 -2.88 6.59
N ILE A 97 -18.63 -2.08 6.52
CA ILE A 97 -17.30 -2.48 6.97
C ILE A 97 -17.24 -2.34 8.49
N THR A 98 -16.91 -3.44 9.16
CA THR A 98 -16.76 -3.50 10.62
C THR A 98 -15.31 -3.26 11.06
N SER A 99 -14.35 -3.71 10.27
CA SER A 99 -12.92 -3.50 10.54
C SER A 99 -12.07 -3.71 9.28
N MET A 100 -10.94 -3.04 9.25
CA MET A 100 -9.88 -3.20 8.26
C MET A 100 -8.51 -3.40 8.94
N PRO A 101 -8.33 -4.55 9.63
CA PRO A 101 -7.08 -4.81 10.33
C PRO A 101 -5.93 -4.89 9.32
N THR A 102 -4.83 -4.20 9.63
CA THR A 102 -3.67 -4.09 8.73
C THR A 102 -2.35 -4.25 9.48
N THR A 103 -1.32 -4.71 8.77
CA THR A 103 0.06 -4.73 9.24
C THR A 103 0.96 -4.49 8.05
N MET A 104 1.89 -3.55 8.17
CA MET A 104 2.94 -3.31 7.19
C MET A 104 4.27 -3.16 7.93
N LYS A 105 5.20 -4.08 7.68
CA LYS A 105 6.59 -4.00 8.18
C LYS A 105 7.50 -3.72 7.01
N TYR A 106 8.12 -2.55 7.01
CA TYR A 106 8.96 -2.12 5.90
C TYR A 106 10.27 -1.48 6.34
N GLU A 107 11.22 -1.46 5.42
CA GLU A 107 12.47 -0.73 5.51
C GLU A 107 12.66 0.11 4.24
N TYR A 108 13.34 1.26 4.36
CA TYR A 108 13.62 2.16 3.26
C TYR A 108 15.08 2.61 3.33
N THR A 109 15.86 2.32 2.30
CA THR A 109 17.27 2.72 2.19
C THR A 109 17.50 3.53 0.92
N TYR A 110 18.45 4.46 0.94
CA TYR A 110 18.78 5.33 -0.19
C TYR A 110 20.12 6.03 0.03
N ASP A 111 20.73 6.50 -1.05
CA ASP A 111 21.95 7.31 -1.00
C ASP A 111 21.61 8.81 -0.96
N GLY A 112 22.12 9.53 0.04
CA GLY A 112 21.98 10.99 0.12
C GLY A 112 20.53 11.42 0.37
N ASN A 113 19.93 12.10 -0.61
CA ASN A 113 18.58 12.67 -0.48
C ASN A 113 17.52 11.75 -1.09
N ILE A 114 16.33 11.77 -0.47
CA ILE A 114 15.12 11.09 -0.94
C ILE A 114 13.95 12.09 -0.85
N THR A 115 13.00 12.00 -1.77
CA THR A 115 11.66 12.57 -1.57
C THR A 115 10.66 11.49 -1.95
N ALA A 116 10.00 10.92 -0.94
CA ALA A 116 9.04 9.84 -1.12
C ALA A 116 8.10 9.73 0.09
N ASN A 117 6.94 9.12 -0.08
CA ASN A 117 6.09 8.71 1.04
C ASN A 117 6.08 7.19 1.22
N VAL A 118 5.43 6.72 2.28
CA VAL A 118 4.91 5.36 2.39
C VAL A 118 3.45 5.50 2.78
N ALA A 119 2.53 4.91 2.02
CA ALA A 119 1.11 5.20 2.20
C ALA A 119 0.21 3.98 1.95
N TYR A 120 -0.90 3.96 2.68
CA TYR A 120 -2.13 3.31 2.22
C TYR A 120 -2.88 4.27 1.30
N ASP A 121 -3.52 3.71 0.28
CA ASP A 121 -4.28 4.46 -0.72
C ASP A 121 -5.62 3.73 -0.98
N LEU A 122 -6.72 4.39 -0.63
CA LEU A 122 -8.06 3.83 -0.59
C LEU A 122 -8.99 4.64 -1.49
N PHE A 123 -9.76 3.94 -2.31
CA PHE A 123 -10.65 4.60 -3.28
C PHE A 123 -12.10 4.20 -3.07
N THR A 124 -12.99 5.17 -3.14
CA THR A 124 -14.43 4.97 -2.95
C THR A 124 -15.26 5.56 -4.09
N SER A 125 -16.47 5.03 -4.25
CA SER A 125 -17.45 5.44 -5.25
C SER A 125 -18.87 5.30 -4.70
N SER A 126 -19.83 6.07 -5.20
CA SER A 126 -21.25 5.89 -4.86
C SER A 126 -21.85 4.57 -5.41
N SER A 127 -21.12 3.87 -6.28
CA SER A 127 -21.49 2.56 -6.82
C SER A 127 -20.36 1.55 -6.64
N ALA A 128 -20.70 0.28 -6.44
CA ALA A 128 -19.72 -0.81 -6.34
C ALA A 128 -18.84 -0.94 -7.59
N THR A 129 -19.33 -0.55 -8.76
CA THR A 129 -18.63 -0.65 -10.06
C THR A 129 -18.55 0.69 -10.79
N GLY A 130 -18.83 1.80 -10.10
CA GLY A 130 -18.75 3.13 -10.68
C GLY A 130 -17.32 3.63 -10.80
N GLU A 131 -17.18 4.82 -11.39
CA GLU A 131 -15.93 5.57 -11.38
C GLU A 131 -15.54 5.95 -9.95
N ILE A 132 -14.23 6.07 -9.71
CA ILE A 132 -13.70 6.56 -8.44
C ILE A 132 -14.19 8.00 -8.22
N GLU A 133 -14.72 8.27 -7.02
CA GLU A 133 -15.19 9.60 -6.61
C GLU A 133 -14.28 10.24 -5.56
N LEU A 134 -13.78 9.45 -4.60
CA LEU A 134 -12.90 9.94 -3.55
C LEU A 134 -11.69 9.02 -3.38
N GLU A 135 -10.58 9.64 -3.02
CA GLU A 135 -9.30 9.03 -2.68
C GLU A 135 -8.94 9.41 -1.25
N LEU A 136 -8.57 8.42 -0.45
CA LEU A 136 -8.24 8.55 0.95
C LEU A 136 -6.87 7.91 1.18
N MET A 137 -5.88 8.72 1.51
CA MET A 137 -4.53 8.22 1.77
C MET A 137 -4.19 8.31 3.26
N VAL A 138 -3.49 7.29 3.77
CA VAL A 138 -2.89 7.28 5.11
C VAL A 138 -1.39 7.13 4.97
N TRP A 139 -0.67 8.24 5.12
CA TRP A 139 0.79 8.26 5.00
C TRP A 139 1.45 7.82 6.31
N LEU A 140 2.18 6.70 6.26
CA LEU A 140 2.98 6.15 7.35
C LEU A 140 4.34 6.86 7.49
N ALA A 141 4.84 7.42 6.39
CA ALA A 141 6.05 8.21 6.37
C ALA A 141 6.00 9.28 5.28
N ALA A 142 6.61 10.43 5.57
CA ALA A 142 6.90 11.49 4.61
C ALA A 142 8.42 11.76 4.65
N LEU A 143 9.15 11.29 3.65
CA LEU A 143 10.61 11.35 3.61
C LEU A 143 11.08 12.57 2.78
N GLY A 144 12.08 13.28 3.32
CA GLY A 144 12.77 14.40 2.68
C GLY A 144 11.86 15.43 2.02
N GLY A 145 10.83 15.86 2.76
CA GLY A 145 9.96 16.96 2.34
C GLY A 145 8.76 16.56 1.49
N ALA A 146 8.52 15.26 1.26
CA ALA A 146 7.30 14.80 0.59
C ALA A 146 6.06 15.35 1.30
N TRP A 147 5.07 15.81 0.52
CA TRP A 147 3.91 16.52 1.05
C TRP A 147 2.62 16.10 0.34
N PRO A 148 1.51 15.90 1.07
CA PRO A 148 0.23 15.55 0.46
C PRO A 148 -0.39 16.73 -0.29
N LEU A 149 -1.35 16.43 -1.18
CA LEU A 149 -2.15 17.48 -1.82
C LEU A 149 -2.93 18.28 -0.75
N THR A 150 -2.91 19.60 -0.88
CA THR A 150 -3.59 20.50 0.07
C THR A 150 -3.87 21.87 -0.54
N ASP A 151 -5.04 22.42 -0.26
CA ASP A 151 -5.39 23.80 -0.64
C ASP A 151 -4.83 24.84 0.34
N SER A 152 -4.64 24.46 1.62
CA SER A 152 -4.31 25.39 2.70
C SER A 152 -2.88 25.27 3.22
N GLY A 153 -2.20 24.15 2.94
CA GLY A 153 -0.90 23.84 3.55
C GLY A 153 -0.99 23.43 5.03
N LYS A 154 -2.19 23.31 5.61
CA LYS A 154 -2.39 23.10 7.05
C LYS A 154 -3.23 21.85 7.33
N PRO A 155 -2.92 21.09 8.40
CA PRO A 155 -3.79 20.02 8.87
C PRO A 155 -5.18 20.54 9.20
N ILE A 156 -6.21 19.77 8.85
CA ILE A 156 -7.61 20.05 9.22
C ILE A 156 -8.02 19.35 10.52
N ASN A 157 -7.35 18.26 10.89
CA ASN A 157 -7.58 17.50 12.12
C ASN A 157 -6.32 16.68 12.50
N THR A 158 -6.27 16.12 13.70
CA THR A 158 -5.27 15.14 14.13
C THR A 158 -5.98 13.92 14.72
N VAL A 159 -5.63 12.73 14.23
CA VAL A 159 -6.25 11.46 14.61
C VAL A 159 -5.18 10.46 15.02
N THR A 160 -5.48 9.59 15.98
CA THR A 160 -4.59 8.48 16.37
C THR A 160 -5.21 7.19 15.88
N LEU A 161 -4.53 6.52 14.94
CA LEU A 161 -5.00 5.27 14.36
C LEU A 161 -4.27 4.08 14.99
N GLY A 162 -5.03 3.05 15.34
CA GLY A 162 -4.50 1.73 15.65
C GLY A 162 -4.17 0.94 14.38
N ALA A 163 -3.97 -0.37 14.52
CA ALA A 163 -3.76 -1.29 13.40
C ALA A 163 -5.08 -1.66 12.66
N ASP A 164 -6.01 -0.71 12.54
CA ASP A 164 -7.31 -0.86 11.87
C ASP A 164 -7.62 0.40 11.05
N LEU A 165 -7.63 0.27 9.73
CA LEU A 165 -7.86 1.39 8.81
C LEU A 165 -9.30 1.91 8.85
N LYS A 166 -10.26 1.15 9.40
CA LYS A 166 -11.65 1.62 9.53
C LYS A 166 -11.75 2.85 10.42
N GLN A 167 -10.86 2.98 11.41
CA GLN A 167 -10.77 4.15 12.27
C GLN A 167 -10.55 5.45 11.49
N PHE A 168 -9.85 5.40 10.35
CA PHE A 168 -9.63 6.59 9.54
C PHE A 168 -10.94 7.16 8.97
N PHE A 169 -11.89 6.30 8.60
CA PHE A 169 -13.21 6.71 8.13
C PHE A 169 -14.09 7.26 9.25
N ASP A 170 -13.90 6.76 10.48
CA ASP A 170 -14.69 7.12 11.64
C ASP A 170 -14.24 8.46 12.25
N GLU A 171 -12.98 8.84 12.06
CA GLU A 171 -12.36 10.04 12.63
C GLU A 171 -12.34 11.24 11.65
N LEU A 172 -12.99 11.12 10.48
CA LEU A 172 -13.13 12.24 9.55
C LEU A 172 -13.94 13.38 10.19
N PRO A 173 -13.48 14.64 10.10
CA PRO A 173 -14.16 15.75 10.76
C PRO A 173 -15.52 16.01 10.11
N ALA A 174 -16.49 16.51 10.89
CA ALA A 174 -17.90 16.64 10.46
C ALA A 174 -18.12 17.44 9.16
N ASN A 175 -17.24 18.39 8.85
CA ASN A 175 -17.27 19.20 7.64
C ASN A 175 -16.50 18.58 6.45
N ASN A 176 -15.71 17.53 6.67
CA ASN A 176 -15.00 16.77 5.63
C ASN A 176 -15.26 15.27 5.80
N THR A 177 -16.53 14.90 5.90
CA THR A 177 -16.96 13.50 5.99
C THR A 177 -17.08 12.86 4.62
N LEU A 178 -17.06 11.54 4.60
CA LEU A 178 -17.40 10.71 3.45
C LEU A 178 -18.79 10.10 3.66
N PRO A 179 -19.67 10.09 2.63
CA PRO A 179 -20.97 9.41 2.73
C PRO A 179 -20.77 7.92 3.03
N GLN A 180 -21.29 7.45 4.16
CA GLN A 180 -21.11 6.05 4.60
C GLN A 180 -21.75 5.02 3.64
N THR A 181 -22.58 5.49 2.71
CA THR A 181 -23.18 4.70 1.63
C THR A 181 -22.23 4.44 0.46
N GLN A 182 -21.11 5.16 0.36
CA GLN A 182 -20.10 4.89 -0.66
C GLN A 182 -19.48 3.51 -0.46
N PHE A 183 -19.10 2.90 -1.58
CA PHE A 183 -18.40 1.64 -1.65
C PHE A 183 -16.90 1.87 -1.65
N LEU A 184 -16.19 1.21 -0.73
CA LEU A 184 -14.75 1.01 -0.86
C LEU A 184 -14.49 0.04 -2.00
N GLN A 185 -13.79 0.50 -3.04
CA GLN A 185 -13.51 -0.27 -4.26
C GLN A 185 -12.06 -0.76 -4.34
N LYS A 186 -11.11 -0.02 -3.76
CA LYS A 186 -9.69 -0.37 -3.78
C LYS A 186 -9.05 -0.05 -2.43
N LEU A 187 -8.07 -0.88 -2.08
CA LEU A 187 -7.22 -0.70 -0.92
C LEU A 187 -5.81 -1.16 -1.31
N GLU A 188 -4.91 -0.19 -1.45
CA GLU A 188 -3.53 -0.34 -1.90
C GLU A 188 -2.57 0.09 -0.78
N ALA A 189 -1.38 -0.48 -0.73
CA ALA A 189 -0.29 -0.02 0.15
C ALA A 189 1.03 0.00 -0.62
N GLY A 190 1.72 1.14 -0.60
CA GLY A 190 2.87 1.38 -1.46
C GLY A 190 3.71 2.58 -1.06
N THR A 191 4.45 3.11 -2.03
CA THR A 191 5.29 4.30 -1.90
C THR A 191 5.18 5.15 -3.16
N GLU A 192 5.07 6.46 -3.01
CA GLU A 192 5.14 7.44 -4.09
C GLU A 192 6.51 8.12 -4.07
N PRO A 193 7.44 7.72 -4.95
CA PRO A 193 8.72 8.40 -5.07
C PRO A 193 8.61 9.60 -6.00
N PHE A 194 9.24 10.70 -5.59
CA PHE A 194 9.44 11.91 -6.39
C PHE A 194 10.89 11.95 -6.90
N GLN A 195 11.84 11.69 -5.99
CA GLN A 195 13.28 11.67 -6.25
C GLN A 195 13.96 10.65 -5.33
N GLY A 196 15.04 10.03 -5.79
CA GLY A 196 15.90 9.18 -4.97
C GLY A 196 17.04 8.54 -5.76
N LYS A 197 18.15 8.22 -5.09
CA LYS A 197 19.28 7.50 -5.66
C LYS A 197 19.53 6.21 -4.91
N ASN A 198 19.72 5.11 -5.64
CA ASN A 198 19.88 3.76 -5.11
C ASN A 198 18.83 3.43 -4.04
N ALA A 199 17.62 3.97 -4.25
CA ALA A 199 16.55 3.88 -3.28
C ALA A 199 15.94 2.48 -3.35
N LYS A 200 15.65 1.90 -2.18
CA LYS A 200 15.07 0.59 -2.04
C LYS A 200 14.05 0.59 -0.91
N PHE A 201 12.82 0.28 -1.26
CA PHE A 201 11.71 0.08 -0.34
C PHE A 201 11.42 -1.42 -0.24
N VAL A 202 11.59 -1.99 0.96
CA VAL A 202 11.44 -3.43 1.22
C VAL A 202 10.29 -3.63 2.19
N VAL A 203 9.24 -4.30 1.74
CA VAL A 203 8.10 -4.71 2.56
C VAL A 203 8.30 -6.16 2.96
N SER A 204 8.77 -6.38 4.19
CA SER A 204 9.01 -7.72 4.73
C SER A 204 7.72 -8.48 5.03
N THR A 205 6.65 -7.77 5.41
CA THR A 205 5.29 -8.31 5.46
C THR A 205 4.27 -7.20 5.25
N TYR A 206 3.27 -7.46 4.43
CA TYR A 206 2.06 -6.66 4.33
C TYR A 206 0.84 -7.57 4.37
N SER A 207 -0.11 -7.26 5.25
CA SER A 207 -1.40 -7.92 5.33
C SER A 207 -2.50 -6.92 5.61
N VAL A 208 -3.64 -7.07 4.95
CA VAL A 208 -4.86 -6.29 5.24
C VAL A 208 -6.10 -7.13 4.94
N GLN A 209 -7.22 -6.82 5.60
CA GLN A 209 -8.52 -7.44 5.32
C GLN A 209 -9.61 -6.38 5.30
N VAL A 210 -10.74 -6.68 4.63
CA VAL A 210 -11.95 -5.85 4.64
C VAL A 210 -13.13 -6.69 5.15
N LYS A 211 -13.46 -6.52 6.43
CA LYS A 211 -14.47 -7.33 7.13
C LYS A 211 -15.81 -6.66 7.19
#